data_AF-A0A1L3MK58-F1
#
_entry.id   AF-A0A1L3MK58-F1
#
_cell.length_a   1.000
_cell.length_b   1.000
_cell.length_c   1.000
_cell.angle_alpha   90.00
_cell.angle_beta   90.00
_cell.angle_gamma   90.00
#
_symmetry.space_group_name_H-M   'P 1'
#
loop_
_entity.id
_entity.type
_entity.pdbx_description
1 polymer ?
#
loop_
_entity_poly.entity_id
_entity_poly.type
_entity_poly.pdbx_seq_one_letter_code
_entity_poly.pdbx_strand_id
1 'polypeptide(L)'
;MKRLLSSAAAAGLLLTATAVVAPSASADERTCRGTLRAVTVDDVKVPRGATCRMYGTRVKGNIKVQSGAKFTAARINVDGNIQSQGHLWVKVEDSRVDGNIQLEQGRGLTLNRNIVDGDIQVFSNRSGYKSIYSNRVDGNLQCKSNSPAPKGARNIVKGNKEDQCRRL
;
A
#
# COMPACT_ATOMS: atom_id res chain seq x y z
N MET A 1 -88.93 6.76 -0.42
CA MET A 1 -88.08 7.52 0.51
C MET A 1 -86.63 7.08 0.32
N LYS A 2 -85.74 8.05 0.03
CA LYS A 2 -84.25 8.12 0.10
C LYS A 2 -83.47 6.82 0.45
N ARG A 3 -82.57 6.34 -0.46
CA ARG A 3 -81.06 6.48 -0.45
C ARG A 3 -80.37 5.36 0.40
N LEU A 4 -79.26 4.68 0.08
CA LEU A 4 -78.09 4.86 -0.80
C LEU A 4 -77.36 3.51 -1.02
N LEU A 5 -76.49 3.47 -2.05
CA LEU A 5 -75.52 2.43 -2.43
C LEU A 5 -74.36 2.28 -1.41
N SER A 6 -73.60 1.17 -1.46
CA SER A 6 -72.12 1.18 -1.57
C SER A 6 -71.50 -0.22 -1.65
N SER A 7 -70.83 -0.47 -2.78
CA SER A 7 -69.84 -1.54 -3.01
C SER A 7 -68.47 -1.10 -2.51
N ALA A 8 -67.62 -2.03 -2.05
CA ALA A 8 -66.18 -1.79 -1.91
C ALA A 8 -65.41 -3.02 -2.39
N ALA A 9 -64.72 -2.85 -3.53
CA ALA A 9 -63.77 -3.80 -4.10
C ALA A 9 -62.39 -3.60 -3.45
N ALA A 10 -61.73 -4.68 -3.06
CA ALA A 10 -60.37 -4.66 -2.55
C ALA A 10 -59.37 -4.72 -3.72
N ALA A 11 -58.68 -3.62 -4.01
CA ALA A 11 -57.56 -3.58 -4.93
C ALA A 11 -56.24 -3.74 -4.15
N GLY A 12 -55.58 -4.89 -4.29
CA GLY A 12 -54.26 -5.15 -3.73
C GLY A 12 -53.18 -4.39 -4.49
N LEU A 13 -52.50 -3.47 -3.80
CA LEU A 13 -51.41 -2.66 -4.35
C LEU A 13 -50.09 -3.46 -4.22
N LEU A 14 -49.58 -3.98 -5.34
CA LEU A 14 -48.25 -4.58 -5.44
C LEU A 14 -47.19 -3.46 -5.41
N LEU A 15 -46.48 -3.29 -4.30
CA LEU A 15 -45.29 -2.45 -4.23
C LEU A 15 -44.11 -3.18 -4.88
N THR A 16 -43.78 -2.82 -6.13
CA THR A 16 -42.52 -3.19 -6.77
C THR A 16 -41.40 -2.29 -6.21
N ALA A 17 -40.68 -2.80 -5.22
CA ALA A 17 -39.46 -2.15 -4.72
C ALA A 17 -38.35 -2.24 -5.78
N THR A 18 -38.09 -1.16 -6.50
CA THR A 18 -36.93 -1.02 -7.37
C THR A 18 -35.68 -0.80 -6.51
N ALA A 19 -34.87 -1.84 -6.35
CA ALA A 19 -33.55 -1.71 -5.73
C ALA A 19 -32.66 -0.84 -6.62
N VAL A 20 -32.38 0.39 -6.19
CA VAL A 20 -31.37 1.26 -6.80
C VAL A 20 -30.01 0.67 -6.46
N VAL A 21 -29.38 -0.03 -7.41
CA VAL A 21 -27.99 -0.48 -7.27
C VAL A 21 -27.11 0.75 -7.50
N ALA A 22 -26.62 1.35 -6.42
CA ALA A 22 -25.60 2.39 -6.54
C ALA A 22 -24.33 1.78 -7.17
N PRO A 23 -23.69 2.44 -8.15
CA PRO A 23 -22.38 2.02 -8.63
C PRO A 23 -21.41 2.05 -7.45
N SER A 24 -20.81 0.91 -7.13
CA SER A 24 -19.69 0.87 -6.21
C SER A 24 -18.57 1.72 -6.82
N ALA A 25 -18.19 2.80 -6.12
CA ALA A 25 -17.00 3.56 -6.42
C ALA A 25 -15.77 2.69 -6.11
N SER A 26 -15.41 1.82 -7.05
CA SER A 26 -14.15 1.08 -7.00
C SER A 26 -13.04 2.09 -7.26
N ALA A 27 -12.22 2.38 -6.24
CA ALA A 27 -10.89 2.91 -6.50
C ALA A 27 -10.21 1.94 -7.48
N ASP A 28 -9.83 2.42 -8.66
CA ASP A 28 -9.32 1.57 -9.73
C ASP A 28 -7.91 1.05 -9.33
N GLU A 29 -7.86 -0.13 -8.71
CA GLU A 29 -6.61 -0.79 -8.32
C GLU A 29 -5.83 -1.19 -9.57
N ARG A 30 -4.72 -0.49 -9.84
CA ARG A 30 -3.84 -0.79 -10.96
C ARG A 30 -2.97 -2.01 -10.65
N THR A 31 -3.19 -3.09 -11.38
CA THR A 31 -2.29 -4.25 -11.32
C THR A 31 -1.00 -3.99 -12.13
N CYS A 32 0.16 -4.06 -11.46
CA CYS A 32 1.47 -3.91 -12.08
C CYS A 32 2.20 -5.26 -12.25
N ARG A 33 2.39 -5.70 -13.50
CA ARG A 33 3.17 -6.90 -13.88
C ARG A 33 4.40 -6.58 -14.74
N GLY A 34 4.74 -5.31 -14.88
CA GLY A 34 5.77 -4.83 -15.80
C GLY A 34 6.34 -3.51 -15.35
N THR A 35 6.47 -2.55 -16.27
CA THR A 35 7.02 -1.23 -15.95
C THR A 35 5.95 -0.15 -16.03
N LEU A 36 5.90 0.74 -15.05
CA LEU A 36 5.13 1.98 -15.06
C LEU A 36 6.10 3.17 -15.06
N ARG A 37 5.87 4.15 -15.93
CA ARG A 37 6.73 5.33 -16.09
C ARG A 37 5.88 6.59 -16.20
N ALA A 38 6.13 7.59 -15.37
CA ALA A 38 5.54 8.94 -15.49
C ALA A 38 4.01 8.96 -15.62
N VAL A 39 3.32 8.02 -14.96
CA VAL A 39 1.85 7.97 -14.92
C VAL A 39 1.34 8.35 -13.54
N THR A 40 0.06 8.71 -13.47
CA THR A 40 -0.68 8.79 -12.20
C THR A 40 -1.64 7.62 -12.13
N VAL A 41 -1.69 6.96 -10.98
CA VAL A 41 -2.57 5.82 -10.68
C VAL A 41 -3.14 6.00 -9.28
N ASP A 42 -4.26 5.34 -8.98
CA ASP A 42 -4.86 5.37 -7.65
C ASP A 42 -4.12 4.40 -6.73
N ASP A 43 -4.62 3.18 -6.55
CA ASP A 43 -3.92 2.11 -5.84
C ASP A 43 -3.11 1.24 -6.80
N VAL A 44 -2.05 0.60 -6.30
CA VAL A 44 -1.23 -0.34 -7.08
C VAL A 44 -1.10 -1.66 -6.37
N LYS A 45 -1.32 -2.74 -7.12
CA LYS A 45 -1.05 -4.11 -6.68
C LYS A 45 0.02 -4.75 -7.54
N VAL A 46 1.06 -5.26 -6.90
CA VAL A 46 2.06 -6.12 -7.55
C VAL A 46 1.71 -7.57 -7.20
N PRO A 47 1.19 -8.38 -8.16
CA PRO A 47 0.71 -9.72 -7.88
C PRO A 47 1.80 -10.68 -7.40
N ARG A 48 1.37 -11.79 -6.80
CA ARG A 48 2.27 -12.87 -6.36
C ARG A 48 3.26 -13.27 -7.47
N GLY A 49 4.54 -13.32 -7.14
CA GLY A 49 5.61 -13.72 -8.08
C GLY A 49 5.88 -12.74 -9.23
N ALA A 50 5.08 -11.67 -9.37
CA ALA A 50 5.25 -10.72 -10.46
C ALA A 50 6.46 -9.81 -10.22
N THR A 51 6.95 -9.21 -11.30
CA THR A 51 7.93 -8.12 -11.22
C THR A 51 7.28 -6.82 -11.63
N CYS A 52 7.37 -5.80 -10.78
CA CYS A 52 6.94 -4.45 -11.08
C CYS A 52 8.12 -3.49 -10.95
N ARG A 53 8.29 -2.62 -11.95
CA ARG A 53 9.24 -1.51 -11.95
C ARG A 53 8.48 -0.21 -12.10
N MET A 54 8.73 0.76 -11.25
CA MET A 54 7.99 2.01 -11.23
C MET A 54 8.95 3.18 -11.18
N TYR A 55 8.81 4.11 -12.12
CA TYR A 55 9.70 5.26 -12.25
C TYR A 55 8.92 6.54 -12.47
N GLY A 56 9.15 7.59 -11.67
CA GLY A 56 8.50 8.88 -11.88
C GLY A 56 6.96 8.85 -11.74
N THR A 57 6.40 7.81 -11.15
CA THR A 57 4.95 7.58 -11.07
C THR A 57 4.38 8.23 -9.81
N ARG A 58 3.18 8.80 -9.91
CA ARG A 58 2.40 9.26 -8.76
C ARG A 58 1.33 8.22 -8.42
N VAL A 59 1.29 7.79 -7.17
CA VAL A 59 0.30 6.84 -6.64
C VAL A 59 -0.52 7.60 -5.61
N LYS A 60 -1.80 7.85 -5.90
CA LYS A 60 -2.70 8.59 -4.98
C LYS A 60 -3.14 7.74 -3.79
N GLY A 61 -3.04 6.42 -3.92
CA GLY A 61 -3.38 5.47 -2.88
C GLY A 61 -2.16 4.72 -2.36
N ASN A 62 -2.33 3.42 -2.15
CA ASN A 62 -1.35 2.51 -1.58
C ASN A 62 -0.71 1.63 -2.65
N ILE A 63 0.49 1.13 -2.34
CA ILE A 63 1.16 0.09 -3.11
C ILE A 63 1.20 -1.18 -2.27
N LYS A 64 0.57 -2.25 -2.76
CA LYS A 64 0.58 -3.58 -2.15
C LYS A 64 1.40 -4.57 -2.95
N VAL A 65 2.53 -5.01 -2.38
CA VAL A 65 3.44 -5.98 -2.99
C VAL A 65 3.22 -7.36 -2.39
N GLN A 66 2.66 -8.27 -3.18
CA GLN A 66 2.32 -9.61 -2.72
C GLN A 66 3.54 -10.54 -2.62
N SER A 67 3.32 -11.69 -1.98
CA SER A 67 4.36 -12.70 -1.74
C SER A 67 5.11 -13.11 -3.02
N GLY A 68 6.41 -13.34 -2.91
CA GLY A 68 7.28 -13.76 -4.01
C GLY A 68 7.53 -12.69 -5.08
N ALA A 69 6.89 -11.53 -4.99
CA ALA A 69 7.03 -10.48 -5.99
C ALA A 69 8.37 -9.74 -5.86
N LYS A 70 8.79 -9.13 -6.97
CA LYS A 70 9.91 -8.18 -7.04
C LYS A 70 9.35 -6.79 -7.35
N PHE A 71 9.60 -5.83 -6.46
CA PHE A 71 9.20 -4.45 -6.67
C PHE A 71 10.44 -3.55 -6.69
N THR A 72 10.53 -2.67 -7.67
CA THR A 72 11.58 -1.64 -7.75
C THR A 72 10.92 -0.32 -8.10
N ALA A 73 11.04 0.65 -7.21
CA ALA A 73 10.55 2.00 -7.38
C ALA A 73 11.71 3.00 -7.30
N ALA A 74 11.70 3.99 -8.18
CA ALA A 74 12.56 5.16 -8.03
C ALA A 74 11.86 6.45 -8.46
N ARG A 75 12.08 7.53 -7.70
CA ARG A 75 11.49 8.85 -7.98
C ARG A 75 9.97 8.82 -8.04
N ILE A 76 9.33 8.07 -7.16
CA ILE A 76 7.86 8.00 -7.07
C ILE A 76 7.35 8.90 -5.95
N ASN A 77 6.08 9.30 -6.05
CA ASN A 77 5.35 9.95 -4.97
C ASN A 77 4.15 9.06 -4.63
N VAL A 78 4.03 8.66 -3.36
CA VAL A 78 2.94 7.82 -2.86
C VAL A 78 2.22 8.59 -1.76
N ASP A 79 0.96 8.92 -1.99
CA ASP A 79 0.14 9.67 -1.02
C ASP A 79 -0.32 8.76 0.13
N GLY A 80 -0.31 7.43 -0.07
CA GLY A 80 -0.58 6.41 0.94
C GLY A 80 0.65 5.62 1.40
N ASN A 81 0.47 4.32 1.60
CA ASN A 81 1.49 3.42 2.14
C ASN A 81 2.14 2.52 1.08
N ILE A 82 3.35 2.05 1.34
CA ILE A 82 3.94 0.91 0.63
C ILE A 82 3.95 -0.29 1.59
N GLN A 83 3.21 -1.34 1.25
CA GLN A 83 3.03 -2.50 2.10
C GLN A 83 3.43 -3.78 1.37
N SER A 84 4.18 -4.64 2.06
CA SER A 84 4.54 -5.96 1.55
C SER A 84 4.55 -7.03 2.61
N GLN A 85 4.00 -8.19 2.24
CA GLN A 85 4.13 -9.42 3.01
C GLN A 85 4.70 -10.53 2.11
N GLY A 86 5.87 -11.06 2.46
CA GLY A 86 6.46 -12.20 1.78
C GLY A 86 7.19 -11.88 0.46
N HIS A 87 7.60 -10.64 0.19
CA HIS A 87 8.30 -10.28 -1.05
C HIS A 87 9.58 -11.08 -1.27
N LEU A 88 9.92 -11.27 -2.55
CA LEU A 88 11.24 -11.77 -2.94
C LEU A 88 12.28 -10.65 -2.92
N TRP A 89 11.90 -9.45 -3.36
CA TRP A 89 12.78 -8.28 -3.39
C TRP A 89 11.97 -6.98 -3.40
N VAL A 90 12.31 -6.01 -2.55
CA VAL A 90 11.75 -4.64 -2.61
C VAL A 90 12.87 -3.62 -2.63
N LYS A 91 12.84 -2.72 -3.61
CA LYS A 91 13.75 -1.58 -3.69
C LYS A 91 12.95 -0.29 -3.86
N VAL A 92 13.14 0.69 -2.98
CA VAL A 92 12.53 2.01 -3.08
C VAL A 92 13.63 3.06 -2.91
N GLU A 93 13.81 3.90 -3.93
CA GLU A 93 14.86 4.92 -3.93
C GLU A 93 14.36 6.30 -4.35
N ASP A 94 14.97 7.35 -3.80
CA ASP A 94 14.77 8.74 -4.24
C ASP A 94 13.27 9.13 -4.30
N SER A 95 12.47 8.63 -3.36
CA SER A 95 11.00 8.70 -3.42
C SER A 95 10.40 9.38 -2.18
N ARG A 96 9.16 9.85 -2.32
CA ARG A 96 8.34 10.38 -1.23
C ARG A 96 7.17 9.43 -0.93
N VAL A 97 6.94 9.14 0.34
CA VAL A 97 5.80 8.36 0.84
C VAL A 97 5.18 9.13 1.99
N ASP A 98 3.95 9.62 1.80
CA ASP A 98 3.25 10.42 2.80
C ASP A 98 2.68 9.54 3.94
N GLY A 99 2.59 8.22 3.71
CA GLY A 99 2.29 7.22 4.73
C GLY A 99 3.52 6.45 5.23
N ASN A 100 3.33 5.15 5.45
CA ASN A 100 4.34 4.24 5.99
C ASN A 100 4.96 3.35 4.90
N ILE A 101 6.16 2.84 5.18
CA ILE A 101 6.75 1.72 4.45
C ILE A 101 6.81 0.51 5.39
N GLN A 102 6.03 -0.53 5.07
CA GLN A 102 5.90 -1.75 5.88
C GLN A 102 6.33 -2.98 5.07
N LEU A 103 7.45 -3.59 5.43
CA LEU A 103 8.04 -4.74 4.73
C LEU A 103 8.19 -5.93 5.67
N GLU A 104 7.32 -6.91 5.51
CA GLU A 104 7.21 -8.04 6.43
C GLU A 104 7.42 -9.40 5.76
N GLN A 105 7.96 -10.34 6.53
CA GLN A 105 8.03 -11.79 6.19
C GLN A 105 8.69 -12.09 4.84
N GLY A 106 9.45 -11.16 4.29
CA GLY A 106 10.04 -11.25 2.97
C GLY A 106 11.50 -11.70 3.01
N ARG A 107 12.17 -11.39 1.90
CA ARG A 107 13.59 -11.67 1.72
C ARG A 107 14.39 -10.37 1.76
N GLY A 108 14.95 -9.93 0.64
CA GLY A 108 15.86 -8.80 0.60
C GLY A 108 15.18 -7.48 0.27
N LEU A 109 15.74 -6.38 0.77
CA LEU A 109 15.23 -5.03 0.52
C LEU A 109 16.32 -3.96 0.49
N THR A 110 16.02 -2.87 -0.21
CA THR A 110 16.75 -1.60 -0.16
C THR A 110 15.78 -0.45 0.00
N LEU A 111 15.95 0.35 1.05
CA LEU A 111 15.28 1.64 1.25
C LEU A 111 16.36 2.71 1.31
N ASN A 112 16.45 3.55 0.27
CA ASN A 112 17.53 4.50 0.16
C ASN A 112 17.09 5.88 -0.33
N ARG A 113 17.49 6.96 0.37
CA ARG A 113 17.15 8.35 0.01
C ARG A 113 15.65 8.60 -0.15
N ASN A 114 14.84 8.03 0.75
CA ASN A 114 13.40 8.29 0.77
C ASN A 114 13.03 9.32 1.84
N ILE A 115 11.94 10.05 1.58
CA ILE A 115 11.23 10.85 2.59
C ILE A 115 9.96 10.07 2.93
N VAL A 116 9.80 9.74 4.21
CA VAL A 116 8.65 8.98 4.73
C VAL A 116 8.04 9.79 5.86
N ASP A 117 6.80 10.23 5.68
CA ASP A 117 6.13 11.07 6.69
C ASP A 117 5.62 10.23 7.88
N GLY A 118 5.37 8.93 7.65
CA GLY A 118 5.09 7.94 8.70
C GLY A 118 6.31 7.14 9.17
N ASP A 119 6.09 5.88 9.49
CA ASP A 119 7.08 4.91 9.96
C ASP A 119 7.73 4.11 8.81
N ILE A 120 8.95 3.65 9.06
CA ILE A 120 9.56 2.53 8.32
C ILE A 120 9.58 1.31 9.25
N GLN A 121 8.86 0.27 8.88
CA GLN A 121 8.73 -0.98 9.64
C GLN A 121 9.24 -2.16 8.81
N VAL A 122 10.30 -2.82 9.30
CA VAL A 122 10.96 -3.92 8.60
C VAL A 122 10.99 -5.13 9.53
N PHE A 123 10.09 -6.10 9.33
CA PHE A 123 9.88 -7.19 10.28
C PHE A 123 10.00 -8.59 9.69
N SER A 124 10.67 -9.48 10.41
CA SER A 124 10.71 -10.92 10.11
C SER A 124 11.18 -11.29 8.70
N ASN A 125 12.04 -10.48 8.08
CA ASN A 125 12.58 -10.79 6.75
C ASN A 125 13.78 -11.74 6.89
N ARG A 126 13.64 -13.02 6.49
CA ARG A 126 14.51 -14.13 6.93
C ARG A 126 15.69 -14.48 6.01
N SER A 127 15.82 -13.86 4.83
CA SER A 127 16.98 -14.07 3.93
C SER A 127 17.25 -12.86 3.05
N GLY A 128 18.38 -12.80 2.36
CA GLY A 128 18.75 -11.65 1.53
C GLY A 128 19.23 -10.44 2.36
N TYR A 129 19.91 -9.51 1.71
CA TYR A 129 20.40 -8.29 2.36
C TYR A 129 19.28 -7.29 2.61
N LYS A 130 19.37 -6.55 3.71
CA LYS A 130 18.48 -5.43 4.04
C LYS A 130 19.33 -4.19 4.21
N SER A 131 19.14 -3.23 3.32
CA SER A 131 19.90 -1.99 3.30
C SER A 131 18.97 -0.80 3.51
N ILE A 132 19.18 -0.04 4.57
CA ILE A 132 18.34 1.12 4.94
C ILE A 132 19.27 2.32 5.11
N TYR A 133 19.37 3.18 4.09
CA TYR A 133 20.36 4.26 4.06
C TYR A 133 19.74 5.61 3.71
N SER A 134 20.23 6.68 4.34
CA SER A 134 19.93 8.05 3.93
C SER A 134 18.43 8.39 3.85
N ASN A 135 17.57 7.73 4.64
CA ASN A 135 16.15 8.05 4.67
C ASN A 135 15.87 9.17 5.69
N ARG A 136 14.89 10.02 5.39
CA ARG A 136 14.30 10.96 6.35
C ARG A 136 12.93 10.42 6.74
N VAL A 137 12.75 10.13 8.03
CA VAL A 137 11.56 9.50 8.58
C VAL A 137 10.98 10.41 9.65
N ASP A 138 9.75 10.86 9.47
CA ASP A 138 9.09 11.72 10.45
C ASP A 138 8.46 10.91 11.60
N GLY A 139 8.14 9.63 11.38
CA GLY A 139 7.84 8.65 12.43
C GLY A 139 9.08 7.93 12.97
N ASN A 140 8.95 6.62 13.17
CA ASN A 140 9.94 5.71 13.71
C ASN A 140 10.60 4.85 12.64
N LEU A 141 11.80 4.35 12.94
CA LEU A 141 12.49 3.32 12.16
C LEU A 141 12.62 2.05 13.00
N GLN A 142 11.77 1.06 12.71
CA GLN A 142 11.60 -0.14 13.53
C GLN A 142 12.02 -1.39 12.76
N CYS A 143 12.92 -2.18 13.36
CA CYS A 143 13.42 -3.40 12.72
C CYS A 143 13.53 -4.57 13.68
N LYS A 144 12.70 -5.58 13.48
CA LYS A 144 12.54 -6.70 14.41
C LYS A 144 12.61 -8.04 13.69
N SER A 145 13.35 -8.98 14.28
CA SER A 145 13.43 -10.39 13.82
C SER A 145 13.88 -10.59 12.36
N ASN A 146 14.59 -9.63 11.76
CA ASN A 146 15.20 -9.82 10.45
C ASN A 146 16.47 -10.66 10.56
N SER A 147 16.69 -11.52 9.58
CA SER A 147 17.93 -12.32 9.46
C SER A 147 18.42 -12.28 8.00
N PRO A 148 19.67 -11.84 7.73
CA PRO A 148 20.52 -11.05 8.64
C PRO A 148 19.83 -9.75 9.09
N ALA A 149 20.33 -9.14 10.18
CA ALA A 149 19.87 -7.83 10.63
C ALA A 149 20.13 -6.75 9.56
N PRO A 150 19.30 -5.68 9.48
CA PRO A 150 19.51 -4.63 8.50
C PRO A 150 20.81 -3.87 8.72
N LYS A 151 21.44 -3.47 7.62
CA LYS A 151 22.57 -2.53 7.60
C LYS A 151 22.09 -1.18 7.12
N GLY A 152 22.72 -0.13 7.59
CA GLY A 152 22.26 1.23 7.33
C GLY A 152 23.18 2.27 7.91
N ALA A 153 23.03 3.49 7.41
CA ALA A 153 23.65 4.69 7.94
C ALA A 153 22.93 5.92 7.39
N ARG A 154 23.15 7.07 8.03
CA ARG A 154 22.66 8.39 7.62
C ARG A 154 21.13 8.49 7.59
N ASN A 155 20.42 7.65 8.34
CA ASN A 155 18.99 7.82 8.52
C ASN A 155 18.71 8.93 9.54
N ILE A 156 17.87 9.89 9.17
CA ILE A 156 17.41 10.97 10.05
C ILE A 156 15.98 10.61 10.43
N VAL A 157 15.74 10.37 11.71
CA VAL A 157 14.45 9.89 12.24
C VAL A 157 14.02 10.86 13.33
N LYS A 158 12.81 11.44 13.22
CA LYS A 158 12.27 12.35 14.23
C LYS A 158 11.77 11.58 15.46
N GLY A 159 11.16 10.42 15.25
CA GLY A 159 10.84 9.46 16.30
C GLY A 159 12.06 8.63 16.71
N ASN A 160 11.82 7.36 17.05
CA ASN A 160 12.85 6.46 17.56
C ASN A 160 13.40 5.51 16.49
N LYS A 161 14.64 5.07 16.72
CA LYS A 161 15.22 3.91 16.03
C LYS A 161 15.21 2.73 16.98
N GLU A 162 14.53 1.66 16.60
CA GLU A 162 14.21 0.57 17.51
C GLU A 162 14.87 -0.74 17.11
N ASP A 163 15.09 -1.60 18.11
CA ASP A 163 15.55 -2.98 17.96
C ASP A 163 16.83 -3.11 17.10
N GLN A 164 16.76 -3.84 15.99
CA GLN A 164 17.89 -4.06 15.08
C GLN A 164 18.29 -2.79 14.34
N CYS A 165 17.42 -1.77 14.34
CA CYS A 165 17.67 -0.50 13.68
C CYS A 165 18.18 0.61 14.60
N ARG A 166 18.32 0.36 15.91
CA ARG A 166 18.76 1.35 16.91
C ARG A 166 20.10 2.06 16.63
N ARG A 167 20.92 1.54 15.71
CA ARG A 167 22.23 2.11 15.32
C ARG A 167 22.30 2.63 13.88
N LEU A 168 21.20 2.61 13.11
CA LEU A 168 21.20 2.98 11.68
C LEU A 168 21.01 4.47 11.41
#